data_AF-A0A957SFR6-F1
#
_entry.id   AF-A0A957SFR6-F1
#
_cell.length_a   1.000
_cell.length_b   1.000
_cell.length_c   1.000
_cell.angle_alpha   90.00
_cell.angle_beta   90.00
_cell.angle_gamma   90.00
#
_symmetry.space_group_name_H-M   'P 1'
#
loop_
_entity.id
_entity.type
_entity.pdbx_description
1 polymer ?
#
loop_
_entity_poly.entity_id
_entity_poly.type
_entity_poly.pdbx_seq_one_letter_code
_entity_poly.pdbx_strand_id
1 'polypeptide(L)'
;CAVHRLGDAIWVAVGGEPYNILQTELRRRFPDQVLLISPLLGPMQVAYLLPKERYGQGLYQEEPSILAPGCLEALLEHVANQIDELLAS
;
A
#
# COMPACT_ATOMS: atom_id res chain seq x y z
N CYS A 1 -6.93 5.01 -0.69
CA CYS A 1 -5.60 5.54 -1.07
C CYS A 1 -5.79 6.59 -2.16
N ALA A 2 -4.72 7.27 -2.54
CA ALA A 2 -4.70 8.14 -3.72
C ALA A 2 -3.38 7.95 -4.47
N VAL A 3 -3.43 8.04 -5.79
CA VAL A 3 -2.27 7.94 -6.69
C VAL A 3 -2.27 9.15 -7.61
N HIS A 4 -1.16 9.88 -7.66
CA HIS A 4 -1.06 11.13 -8.39
C HIS A 4 0.24 11.21 -9.19
N ARG A 5 0.19 11.85 -10.35
CA ARG A 5 1.39 12.23 -11.11
C ARG A 5 2.02 13.48 -10.48
N LEU A 6 3.32 13.44 -10.25
CA LEU A 6 4.13 14.54 -9.75
C LEU A 6 5.34 14.72 -10.66
N GLY A 7 5.17 15.46 -11.75
CA GLY A 7 6.16 15.51 -12.82
C GLY A 7 6.38 14.12 -13.42
N ASP A 8 7.63 13.66 -13.43
CA ASP A 8 8.03 12.32 -13.90
C ASP A 8 7.90 11.24 -12.82
N ALA A 9 7.51 11.61 -11.60
CA ALA A 9 7.29 10.69 -10.50
C ALA A 9 5.80 10.38 -10.29
N ILE A 10 5.53 9.27 -9.61
CA ILE A 10 4.21 8.89 -9.15
C ILE A 10 4.20 8.92 -7.62
N TRP A 11 3.28 9.69 -7.06
CA TRP A 11 3.07 9.80 -5.63
C TRP A 11 1.89 8.93 -5.20
N VAL A 12 2.16 8.01 -4.28
CA VAL A 12 1.21 7.05 -3.71
C VAL A 12 0.98 7.40 -2.25
N ALA A 13 -0.24 7.78 -1.92
CA ALA A 13 -0.68 8.10 -0.57
C ALA A 13 -1.63 7.01 -0.04
N VAL A 14 -1.27 6.35 1.06
CA VAL A 14 -2.05 5.27 1.66
C VAL A 14 -2.28 5.49 3.15
N GLY A 15 -3.44 5.05 3.64
CA GLY A 15 -3.74 5.00 5.07
C GLY A 15 -3.15 3.76 5.72
N GLY A 16 -2.92 3.83 7.03
CA GLY A 16 -2.26 2.78 7.80
C GLY A 16 -0.77 2.60 7.47
N GLU A 17 -0.20 1.53 8.01
CA GLU A 17 1.21 1.15 7.94
C GLU A 17 1.33 -0.17 7.17
N PRO A 18 1.51 -0.11 5.83
CA PRO A 18 1.47 -1.28 4.95
C PRO A 18 2.76 -2.14 4.95
N TYR A 19 3.53 -2.08 6.04
CA TYR A 19 4.88 -2.64 6.12
C TYR A 19 5.79 -2.17 4.97
N ASN A 20 7.02 -2.70 4.91
CA ASN A 20 7.90 -2.50 3.76
C ASN A 20 7.40 -3.24 2.49
N ILE A 21 6.39 -4.09 2.63
CA ILE A 21 5.89 -4.96 1.55
C ILE A 21 5.28 -4.12 0.42
N LEU A 22 4.41 -3.15 0.74
CA LEU A 22 3.78 -2.33 -0.30
C LEU A 22 4.81 -1.60 -1.16
N GLN A 23 5.82 -0.97 -0.53
CA GLN A 23 6.81 -0.22 -1.29
C GLN A 23 7.74 -1.09 -2.14
N THR A 24 8.13 -2.25 -1.62
CA THR A 24 9.03 -3.17 -2.34
C THR A 24 8.31 -3.82 -3.51
N GLU A 25 7.06 -4.26 -3.33
CA GLU A 25 6.28 -4.85 -4.42
C GLU A 25 5.91 -3.84 -5.50
N LEU A 26 5.51 -2.61 -5.15
CA LEU A 26 5.22 -1.60 -6.17
C LEU A 26 6.47 -1.26 -6.99
N ARG A 27 7.62 -1.07 -6.34
CA ARG A 27 8.89 -0.82 -7.06
C ARG A 27 9.30 -1.99 -7.94
N ARG A 28 9.00 -3.23 -7.53
CA ARG A 28 9.25 -4.43 -8.33
C ARG A 28 8.36 -4.48 -9.57
N ARG A 29 7.09 -4.06 -9.46
CA ARG A 29 6.12 -4.06 -10.58
C ARG A 29 6.32 -2.90 -11.55
N PHE A 30 6.77 -1.75 -11.05
CA PHE A 30 7.00 -0.53 -11.84
C PHE A 30 8.48 -0.10 -11.78
N PRO A 31 9.41 -0.92 -12.30
CA PRO A 31 10.84 -0.68 -12.14
C PRO A 31 11.32 0.61 -12.84
N ASP A 32 10.59 1.04 -13.87
CA ASP A 32 10.94 2.22 -14.67
C ASP A 32 10.32 3.52 -14.13
N GLN A 33 9.57 3.46 -13.02
CA GLN A 33 8.86 4.61 -12.46
C GLN A 33 9.47 5.07 -11.15
N VAL A 34 9.63 6.38 -10.98
CA VAL A 34 10.02 6.95 -9.68
C VAL A 34 8.79 7.00 -8.78
N LEU A 35 8.73 6.07 -7.82
CA LEU A 35 7.64 6.00 -6.84
C LEU A 35 7.99 6.74 -5.54
N LEU A 36 7.12 7.66 -5.12
CA LEU A 36 7.11 8.27 -3.78
C LEU A 36 5.95 7.64 -3.01
N ILE A 37 6.25 6.97 -1.89
CA ILE A 37 5.22 6.25 -1.11
C ILE A 37 5.11 6.88 0.26
N SER A 38 3.94 7.41 0.56
CA SER A 38 3.61 8.07 1.82
C SER A 38 2.53 7.27 2.56
N PRO A 39 2.92 6.41 3.51
CA PRO A 39 1.97 5.77 4.41
C PRO A 39 1.39 6.77 5.43
N LEU A 40 0.45 6.32 6.26
CA LEU A 40 -0.16 7.12 7.33
C LEU A 40 -0.93 8.37 6.87
N LEU A 41 -1.44 8.38 5.64
CA LEU A 41 -2.23 9.49 5.10
C LEU A 41 -3.74 9.21 5.16
N GLY A 42 -4.51 10.24 5.52
CA GLY A 42 -5.97 10.20 5.60
C GLY A 42 -6.53 9.93 7.01
N PRO A 43 -7.86 9.92 7.16
CA PRO A 43 -8.52 9.84 8.47
C PRO A 43 -8.47 8.43 9.10
N MET A 44 -8.18 7.40 8.30
CA MET A 44 -8.22 6.01 8.75
C MET A 44 -6.87 5.59 9.34
N GLN A 45 -6.79 5.51 10.66
CA GLN A 45 -5.62 5.06 11.41
C GLN A 45 -5.76 3.58 11.83
N VAL A 46 -5.72 2.67 10.85
CA VAL A 46 -5.81 1.22 11.08
C VAL A 46 -4.50 0.59 11.57
N ALA A 47 -3.58 1.38 12.12
CA ALA A 47 -2.22 0.99 12.47
C ALA A 47 -1.61 0.12 11.35
N TYR A 48 -1.35 -1.17 11.61
CA TYR A 48 -0.70 -2.09 10.69
C TYR A 48 -1.66 -2.76 9.70
N LEU A 49 -1.24 -2.82 8.43
CA LEU A 49 -1.83 -3.70 7.43
C LEU A 49 -0.92 -4.92 7.27
N LEU A 50 -1.35 -6.05 7.81
CA LEU A 50 -0.58 -7.29 7.77
C LEU A 50 -0.77 -8.00 6.43
N PRO A 51 0.26 -8.69 5.93
CA PRO A 51 0.07 -9.68 4.88
C PRO A 51 -0.79 -10.83 5.42
N LYS A 52 -1.59 -11.43 4.54
CA LYS A 52 -2.58 -12.47 4.89
C LYS A 52 -1.97 -13.60 5.72
N GLU A 53 -0.75 -14.01 5.40
CA GLU A 53 -0.08 -15.14 6.03
C GLU A 53 0.30 -14.87 7.50
N ARG A 54 0.30 -13.59 7.94
CA ARG A 54 0.66 -13.20 9.32
C ARG A 54 -0.53 -13.09 10.27
N TYR A 55 -1.76 -13.19 9.79
CA TYR A 55 -2.94 -13.27 10.65
C TYR A 55 -3.04 -14.66 11.32
N GLY A 56 -3.60 -14.70 12.54
CA GLY A 56 -3.77 -15.90 13.34
C GLY A 56 -2.49 -16.40 14.02
N GLN A 57 -1.42 -15.61 14.02
CA GLN A 57 -0.13 -15.98 14.61
C GLN A 57 0.06 -15.39 16.02
N GLY A 58 -0.88 -14.58 16.51
CA GLY A 58 -0.78 -13.95 17.84
C GLY A 58 0.31 -12.88 17.90
N LEU A 59 0.57 -12.22 16.77
CA LEU A 59 1.56 -11.14 16.70
C LEU A 59 0.99 -9.88 17.36
N TYR A 60 1.84 -9.11 18.03
CA TYR A 60 1.42 -7.82 18.61
C TYR A 60 0.80 -6.89 17.55
N GLN A 61 1.31 -6.92 16.32
CA GLN A 61 0.78 -6.12 15.23
C GLN A 61 -0.58 -6.58 14.71
N GLU A 62 -1.04 -7.77 15.11
CA GLU A 62 -2.38 -8.29 14.82
C GLU A 62 -3.44 -7.62 15.71
N GLU A 63 -3.11 -7.34 16.97
CA GLU A 63 -4.03 -6.69 17.93
C GLU A 63 -4.62 -5.35 17.43
N PRO A 64 -3.84 -4.43 16.83
CA PRO A 64 -4.39 -3.20 16.28
C PRO A 64 -4.86 -3.31 14.82
N SER A 65 -4.68 -4.46 14.15
CA SER A 65 -5.08 -4.64 12.74
C SER A 65 -6.55 -5.00 12.66
N ILE A 66 -7.41 -3.98 12.56
CA ILE A 66 -8.88 -4.16 12.56
C ILE A 66 -9.44 -4.64 11.21
N LEU A 67 -8.61 -4.73 10.17
CA LEU A 67 -9.02 -5.13 8.83
C LEU A 67 -8.81 -6.63 8.61
N ALA A 68 -9.65 -7.22 7.75
CA ALA A 68 -9.64 -8.65 7.48
C ALA A 68 -8.33 -9.12 6.80
N PRO A 69 -7.95 -10.40 6.99
CA PRO A 69 -6.82 -11.00 6.27
C PRO A 69 -6.93 -10.81 4.76
N GLY A 70 -5.83 -10.41 4.12
CA GLY A 70 -5.81 -10.05 2.69
C GLY A 70 -5.93 -8.55 2.41
N CYS A 71 -6.06 -7.70 3.45
CA CYS A 71 -6.23 -6.27 3.26
C CYS A 71 -5.00 -5.58 2.64
N LEU A 72 -3.79 -6.04 2.97
CA LEU A 72 -2.55 -5.49 2.40
C LEU A 72 -2.43 -5.82 0.91
N GLU A 73 -2.74 -7.06 0.53
CA GLU A 73 -2.73 -7.53 -0.86
C GLU A 73 -3.80 -6.80 -1.68
N ALA A 74 -5.00 -6.64 -1.12
CA ALA A 74 -6.07 -5.87 -1.76
C ALA A 74 -5.67 -4.41 -1.99
N LEU A 75 -5.00 -3.77 -1.00
CA LEU A 75 -4.47 -2.42 -1.15
C LEU A 75 -3.39 -2.36 -2.25
N LEU A 76 -2.46 -3.33 -2.27
CA LEU A 76 -1.39 -3.40 -3.26
C LEU A 76 -1.96 -3.48 -4.68
N GLU A 77 -2.90 -4.38 -4.94
CA GLU A 77 -3.54 -4.51 -6.26
C GLU A 77 -4.30 -3.24 -6.64
N HIS A 78 -5.05 -2.66 -5.70
CA HIS A 78 -5.81 -1.44 -5.98
C HIS A 78 -4.90 -0.23 -6.29
N VAL A 79 -3.74 -0.12 -5.64
CA VAL A 79 -2.75 0.92 -5.96
C VAL A 79 -2.08 0.64 -7.30
N ALA A 80 -1.70 -0.61 -7.58
CA ALA A 80 -1.08 -0.98 -8.85
C ALA A 80 -1.99 -0.65 -10.05
N ASN A 81 -3.28 -0.99 -9.96
CA ASN A 81 -4.25 -0.67 -11.00
C ASN A 81 -4.36 0.84 -11.25
N GLN A 82 -4.35 1.67 -10.21
CA GLN A 82 -4.37 3.13 -10.36
C GLN A 82 -3.09 3.68 -11.01
N ILE A 83 -1.94 3.05 -10.75
CA ILE A 83 -0.68 3.39 -11.44
C ILE A 83 -0.79 3.04 -12.93
N ASP A 84 -1.29 1.85 -13.27
CA ASP A 84 -1.49 1.45 -14.66
C ASP A 84 -2.44 2.39 -15.41
N GLU A 85 -3.56 2.76 -14.79
CA GLU A 85 -4.51 3.74 -15.33
C GLU A 85 -3.86 5.11 -15.58
N LEU A 86 -3.01 5.57 -14.64
CA LEU A 86 -2.29 6.84 -14.75
C LEU A 86 -1.16 6.81 -15.80
N LEU A 87 -0.62 5.63 -16.11
CA LEU A 87 0.39 5.45 -17.16
C LEU A 87 -0.22 5.28 -18.55
N ALA A 88 -1.47 4.83 -18.63
CA ALA A 88 -2.21 4.70 -19.88
C ALA A 88 -2.82 6.03 -20.39
N SER A 89 -2.86 7.07 -19.55
CA SER A 89 -3.34 8.42 -19.87
C SER A 89 -2.25 9.31 -20.46
#